data_AF-A0A7X9Y080-F1
#
_entry.id   AF-A0A7X9Y080-F1
#
_cell.length_a   1.000
_cell.length_b   1.000
_cell.length_c   1.000
_cell.angle_alpha   90.00
_cell.angle_beta   90.00
_cell.angle_gamma   90.00
#
_symmetry.space_group_name_H-M   'P 1'
#
loop_
_entity.id
_entity.type
_entity.pdbx_description
1 polymer ?
#
loop_
_entity_poly.entity_id
_entity_poly.type
_entity_poly.pdbx_seq_one_letter_code
_entity_poly.pdbx_strand_id
1 'polypeptide(L)'
;MVYAVCAASLALGVAFLAMALPAGAPRPSTFLWVACALAFAASCASNAAYLARHPGRPTIGMAPVAVASAGAAAAPLATSATVTSPPLRVLAVAALALGIACTAVFGYVFARMRAAYANAPAPGEKSVLIVLGAAVRDGRPCQTLARRLDVAASLLLGHPGRVAVLSGGVSATRPGEPTEAEAMARYLRDRGVPATQLLLEPRAANTRQNVSFSLEALRDAGLAGRQLCVVSNDYHLWRALRCARRQGVTLVPVAARTPRASAPQQWCREALTILAGR
;
A
#
# COMPACT_ATOMS: atom_id res chain seq x y z
N MET A 1 -10.13 11.66 -18.77
CA MET A 1 -8.67 11.40 -18.76
C MET A 1 -8.32 9.97 -18.35
N VAL A 2 -8.78 9.46 -17.19
CA VAL A 2 -8.48 8.08 -16.70
C VAL A 2 -8.91 6.97 -17.66
N TYR A 3 -10.17 6.98 -18.11
CA TYR A 3 -10.66 6.00 -19.08
C TYR A 3 -9.94 6.09 -20.42
N ALA A 4 -9.49 7.28 -20.81
CA ALA A 4 -8.69 7.47 -22.02
C ALA A 4 -7.28 6.88 -21.88
N VAL A 5 -6.64 6.99 -20.71
CA VAL A 5 -5.33 6.37 -20.46
C VAL A 5 -5.45 4.84 -20.37
N CYS A 6 -6.49 4.31 -19.72
CA CYS A 6 -6.74 2.87 -19.68
C CYS A 6 -7.13 2.31 -21.05
N ALA A 7 -7.96 3.01 -21.82
CA ALA A 7 -8.34 2.63 -23.18
C ALA A 7 -7.15 2.73 -24.14
N ALA A 8 -6.32 3.79 -24.05
CA ALA A 8 -5.10 3.92 -24.83
C ALA A 8 -4.08 2.84 -24.46
N SER A 9 -3.94 2.50 -23.18
CA SER A 9 -3.08 1.40 -22.72
C SER A 9 -3.56 0.06 -23.25
N LEU A 10 -4.86 -0.22 -23.15
CA LEU A 10 -5.47 -1.45 -23.69
C LEU A 10 -5.33 -1.51 -25.21
N ALA A 11 -5.59 -0.40 -25.92
CA ALA A 11 -5.45 -0.29 -27.36
C ALA A 11 -3.99 -0.47 -27.80
N LEU A 12 -3.02 0.08 -27.06
CA LEU A 12 -1.59 -0.17 -27.29
C LEU A 12 -1.26 -1.64 -27.06
N GLY A 13 -1.76 -2.28 -25.99
CA GLY A 13 -1.56 -3.70 -25.74
C GLY A 13 -2.15 -4.60 -26.83
N VAL A 14 -3.34 -4.28 -27.33
CA VAL A 14 -4.02 -5.00 -28.42
C VAL A 14 -3.34 -4.77 -29.77
N ALA A 15 -3.00 -3.53 -30.10
CA ALA A 15 -2.27 -3.18 -31.33
C ALA A 15 -0.89 -3.85 -31.35
N PHE A 16 -0.23 -3.90 -30.19
CA PHE A 16 1.03 -4.59 -30.03
C PHE A 16 0.88 -6.12 -30.21
N LEU A 17 -0.18 -6.73 -29.65
CA LEU A 17 -0.53 -8.15 -29.88
C LEU A 17 -0.77 -8.45 -31.37
N ALA A 18 -1.42 -7.54 -32.08
CA ALA A 18 -1.69 -7.65 -33.50
C ALA A 18 -0.41 -7.53 -34.35
N MET A 19 0.58 -6.74 -33.92
CA MET A 19 1.87 -6.60 -34.61
C MET A 19 2.90 -7.69 -34.24
N ALA A 20 2.68 -8.42 -33.13
CA ALA A 20 3.60 -9.45 -32.63
C ALA A 20 3.42 -10.85 -33.25
N LEU A 21 2.52 -11.00 -34.22
CA LEU A 21 2.31 -12.27 -34.94
C LEU A 21 2.91 -12.20 -36.35
N PRO A 22 4.24 -12.39 -36.53
CA PRO A 22 4.74 -12.79 -37.83
C PRO A 22 4.24 -14.21 -38.12
N ALA A 23 3.71 -14.43 -39.32
CA ALA A 23 3.24 -15.73 -39.76
C ALA A 23 4.35 -16.79 -39.58
N GLY A 24 4.09 -17.85 -38.80
CA GLY A 24 4.84 -19.11 -38.87
C GLY A 24 5.76 -19.52 -37.70
N ALA A 25 5.79 -18.85 -36.53
CA ALA A 25 6.64 -19.30 -35.42
C ALA A 25 5.86 -19.85 -34.20
N PRO A 26 5.83 -21.17 -33.95
CA PRO A 26 5.51 -21.70 -32.63
C PRO A 26 6.79 -21.62 -31.76
N ARG A 27 6.85 -20.68 -30.81
CA ARG A 27 7.98 -20.56 -29.88
C ARG A 27 7.48 -20.18 -28.47
N PRO A 28 8.17 -20.60 -27.40
CA PRO A 28 7.86 -20.25 -26.00
C PRO A 28 7.71 -18.73 -25.76
N SER A 29 8.24 -17.89 -26.65
CA SER A 29 7.99 -16.45 -26.72
C SER A 29 6.50 -16.09 -26.80
N THR A 30 5.67 -16.81 -27.57
CA THR A 30 4.23 -16.50 -27.77
C THR A 30 3.40 -16.68 -26.51
N PHE A 31 3.75 -17.66 -25.66
CA PHE A 31 3.13 -17.83 -24.35
C PHE A 31 3.52 -16.73 -23.38
N LEU A 32 4.80 -16.33 -23.37
CA LEU A 32 5.28 -15.21 -22.57
C LEU A 32 4.62 -13.88 -22.99
N TRP A 33 4.43 -13.67 -24.29
CA TRP A 33 3.70 -12.54 -24.87
C TRP A 33 2.27 -12.43 -24.35
N VAL A 34 1.50 -13.52 -24.48
CA VAL A 34 0.11 -13.58 -24.01
C VAL A 34 0.07 -13.39 -22.49
N ALA A 35 0.99 -13.99 -21.74
CA ALA A 35 1.06 -13.83 -20.29
C ALA A 35 1.34 -12.37 -19.86
N CYS A 36 2.31 -11.70 -20.47
CA CYS A 36 2.62 -10.29 -20.18
C CYS A 36 1.47 -9.36 -20.56
N ALA A 37 0.83 -9.58 -21.71
CA ALA A 37 -0.33 -8.80 -22.13
C ALA A 37 -1.54 -9.00 -21.23
N LEU A 38 -1.82 -10.25 -20.82
CA LEU A 38 -2.87 -10.56 -19.85
C LEU A 38 -2.58 -9.95 -18.47
N ALA A 39 -1.32 -9.98 -18.02
CA ALA A 39 -0.91 -9.36 -16.75
C ALA A 39 -1.08 -7.82 -16.80
N PHE A 40 -0.74 -7.21 -17.93
CA PHE A 40 -0.97 -5.78 -18.16
C PHE A 40 -2.45 -5.43 -18.17
N ALA A 41 -3.25 -6.16 -18.96
CA ALA A 41 -4.69 -5.96 -19.07
C ALA A 41 -5.39 -6.15 -17.70
N ALA A 42 -5.02 -7.18 -16.95
CA ALA A 42 -5.52 -7.42 -15.60
C ALA A 42 -5.15 -6.29 -14.63
N SER A 43 -3.94 -5.73 -14.74
CA SER A 43 -3.49 -4.60 -13.94
C SER A 43 -4.26 -3.32 -14.26
N CYS A 44 -4.49 -3.05 -15.56
CA CYS A 44 -5.32 -1.95 -16.02
C CYS A 44 -6.78 -2.09 -15.56
N ALA A 45 -7.36 -3.29 -15.69
CA ALA A 45 -8.72 -3.58 -15.26
C ALA A 45 -8.90 -3.46 -13.74
N SER A 46 -7.94 -3.97 -12.96
CA SER A 46 -7.91 -3.83 -11.50
C SER A 46 -7.85 -2.35 -11.09
N ASN A 47 -7.00 -1.56 -11.73
CA ASN A 47 -6.91 -0.12 -11.49
C ASN A 47 -8.22 0.60 -11.86
N ALA A 48 -8.81 0.29 -13.01
CA ALA A 48 -10.08 0.87 -13.44
C ALA A 48 -11.23 0.53 -12.48
N ALA A 49 -11.33 -0.74 -12.04
CA ALA A 49 -12.33 -1.18 -11.09
C ALA A 49 -12.17 -0.50 -9.72
N TYR A 50 -10.94 -0.29 -9.24
CA TYR A 50 -10.71 0.48 -8.03
C TYR A 50 -11.17 1.93 -8.18
N LEU A 51 -10.84 2.57 -9.29
CA LEU A 51 -11.17 3.98 -9.55
C LEU A 51 -12.68 4.18 -9.69
N ALA A 52 -13.38 3.25 -10.34
CA ALA A 52 -14.84 3.25 -10.41
C ALA A 52 -15.47 3.21 -9.01
N ARG A 53 -14.85 2.50 -8.06
CA ARG A 53 -15.29 2.43 -6.66
C ARG A 53 -14.82 3.61 -5.80
N HIS A 54 -13.88 4.41 -6.29
CA HIS A 54 -13.23 5.50 -5.54
C HIS A 54 -12.99 6.74 -6.43
N PRO A 55 -14.06 7.39 -6.92
CA PRO A 55 -13.95 8.57 -7.77
C PRO A 55 -13.11 9.67 -7.09
N GLY A 56 -12.24 10.33 -7.87
CA GLY A 56 -11.38 11.43 -7.40
C GLY A 56 -10.04 11.01 -6.77
N ARG A 57 -9.73 9.72 -6.61
CA ARG A 57 -8.40 9.29 -6.13
C ARG A 57 -7.36 9.22 -7.26
N PRO A 58 -6.11 9.66 -7.04
CA PRO A 58 -5.08 9.63 -8.06
C PRO A 58 -4.74 8.19 -8.49
N THR A 59 -4.64 7.98 -9.80
CA THR A 59 -4.31 6.71 -10.50
C THR A 59 -2.85 6.26 -10.33
N ILE A 60 -2.04 7.09 -9.69
CA ILE A 60 -0.58 6.96 -9.56
C ILE A 60 -0.19 5.62 -8.93
N GLY A 61 -1.04 5.06 -8.07
CA GLY A 61 -0.79 3.81 -7.37
C GLY A 61 -0.64 2.56 -8.23
N MET A 62 -0.88 2.58 -9.55
CA MET A 62 -0.63 1.43 -10.44
C MET A 62 0.35 1.74 -11.59
N ALA A 63 0.86 2.97 -11.65
CA ALA A 63 1.82 3.39 -12.68
C ALA A 63 3.07 2.48 -12.77
N PRO A 64 3.67 2.02 -11.67
CA PRO A 64 4.85 1.15 -11.74
C PRO A 64 4.57 -0.19 -12.44
N VAL A 65 3.39 -0.77 -12.18
CA VAL A 65 2.96 -2.02 -12.81
C VAL A 65 2.75 -1.82 -14.31
N ALA A 66 2.17 -0.69 -14.70
CA ALA A 66 1.98 -0.35 -16.10
C ALA A 66 3.32 -0.18 -16.84
N VAL A 67 4.28 0.54 -16.24
CA VAL A 67 5.63 0.74 -16.81
C VAL A 67 6.39 -0.58 -16.93
N ALA A 68 6.39 -1.41 -15.88
CA ALA A 68 7.04 -2.72 -15.91
C ALA A 68 6.45 -3.63 -17.00
N SER A 69 5.13 -3.65 -17.12
CA SER A 69 4.43 -4.46 -18.11
C SER A 69 4.69 -3.98 -19.55
N ALA A 70 4.71 -2.66 -19.77
CA ALA A 70 5.02 -2.08 -21.08
C ALA A 70 6.47 -2.40 -21.50
N GLY A 71 7.43 -2.33 -20.57
CA GLY A 71 8.81 -2.72 -20.87
C GLY A 71 8.94 -4.22 -21.15
N ALA A 72 8.24 -5.08 -20.42
CA ALA A 72 8.20 -6.51 -20.70
C ALA A 72 7.62 -6.80 -22.10
N ALA A 73 6.54 -6.09 -22.49
CA ALA A 73 5.99 -6.18 -23.84
C ALA A 73 6.98 -5.66 -24.90
N ALA A 74 7.81 -4.65 -24.61
CA ALA A 74 8.79 -4.16 -25.57
C ALA A 74 9.97 -5.12 -25.82
N ALA A 75 10.20 -6.11 -24.94
CA ALA A 75 11.41 -6.94 -24.94
C ALA A 75 11.72 -7.62 -26.28
N PRO A 76 10.75 -8.21 -26.99
CA PRO A 76 11.07 -8.94 -28.21
C PRO A 76 11.25 -8.04 -29.43
N LEU A 77 10.62 -6.85 -29.48
CA LEU A 77 10.97 -5.84 -30.48
C LEU A 77 12.37 -5.27 -30.24
N ALA A 78 12.78 -5.17 -28.97
CA ALA A 78 14.12 -4.73 -28.61
C ALA A 78 15.21 -5.75 -29.00
N THR A 79 14.90 -7.06 -28.92
CA THR A 79 15.84 -8.16 -29.20
C THR A 79 15.72 -8.76 -30.60
N SER A 80 14.71 -8.38 -31.38
CA SER A 80 14.50 -8.93 -32.72
C SER A 80 15.60 -8.50 -33.70
N ALA A 81 16.19 -9.49 -34.36
CA ALA A 81 17.11 -9.28 -35.49
C ALA A 81 16.37 -8.86 -36.78
N THR A 82 15.05 -9.01 -36.85
CA THR A 82 14.24 -8.74 -38.05
C THR A 82 13.61 -7.35 -38.07
N VAL A 83 13.62 -6.62 -36.94
CA VAL A 83 13.13 -5.24 -36.88
C VAL A 83 14.20 -4.31 -37.46
N THR A 84 13.99 -3.87 -38.69
CA THR A 84 14.95 -3.06 -39.46
C THR A 84 14.76 -1.55 -39.28
N SER A 85 13.61 -1.08 -38.81
CA SER A 85 13.38 0.35 -38.60
C SER A 85 14.10 0.86 -37.32
N PRO A 86 15.14 1.70 -37.44
CA PRO A 86 15.90 2.17 -36.28
C PRO A 86 15.06 2.88 -35.20
N PRO A 87 14.06 3.74 -35.50
CA PRO A 87 13.32 4.44 -34.44
C PRO A 87 12.47 3.50 -33.59
N LEU A 88 11.81 2.51 -34.18
CA LEU A 88 10.98 1.56 -33.42
C LEU A 88 11.84 0.67 -32.52
N ARG A 89 13.02 0.25 -32.98
CA ARG A 89 13.95 -0.53 -32.16
C ARG A 89 14.50 0.28 -30.99
N VAL A 90 14.87 1.55 -31.21
CA VAL A 90 15.32 2.45 -30.13
C VAL A 90 14.23 2.66 -29.08
N LEU A 91 12.98 2.91 -29.50
CA LEU A 91 11.84 3.05 -28.58
C LEU A 91 11.58 1.77 -27.80
N ALA A 92 11.67 0.60 -28.44
CA ALA A 92 11.49 -0.68 -27.76
C ALA A 92 12.60 -0.96 -26.72
N VAL A 93 13.86 -0.68 -27.06
CA VAL A 93 14.99 -0.80 -26.12
C VAL A 93 14.82 0.15 -24.93
N ALA A 94 14.43 1.41 -25.18
CA ALA A 94 14.20 2.38 -24.12
C ALA A 94 13.05 1.96 -23.20
N ALA A 95 11.94 1.47 -23.75
CA ALA A 95 10.80 0.96 -22.99
C ALA A 95 11.19 -0.28 -22.15
N LEU A 96 11.93 -1.22 -22.72
CA LEU A 96 12.45 -2.39 -22.00
C LEU A 96 13.35 -1.97 -20.84
N ALA A 97 14.33 -1.10 -21.09
CA ALA A 97 15.25 -0.60 -20.07
C ALA A 97 14.50 0.11 -18.93
N LEU A 98 13.50 0.93 -19.26
CA LEU A 98 12.65 1.59 -18.27
C LEU A 98 11.82 0.59 -17.46
N GLY A 99 11.26 -0.44 -18.08
CA GLY A 99 10.51 -1.49 -17.40
C GLY A 99 11.38 -2.33 -16.45
N ILE A 100 12.60 -2.67 -16.87
CA ILE A 100 13.59 -3.36 -16.03
C ILE A 100 13.98 -2.48 -14.83
N ALA A 101 14.32 -1.22 -15.07
CA ALA A 101 14.67 -0.28 -14.01
C ALA A 101 13.51 -0.09 -13.02
N CYS A 102 12.28 0.05 -13.52
CA CYS A 102 11.08 0.13 -12.69
C CYS A 102 10.91 -1.13 -11.83
N THR A 103 11.03 -2.31 -12.43
CA THR A 103 10.92 -3.60 -11.71
C THR A 103 11.99 -3.73 -10.63
N ALA A 104 13.24 -3.36 -10.92
CA ALA A 104 14.33 -3.41 -9.96
C ALA A 104 14.10 -2.46 -8.78
N VAL A 105 13.74 -1.20 -9.05
CA VAL A 105 13.50 -0.19 -8.01
C VAL A 105 12.31 -0.57 -7.12
N PHE A 106 11.17 -0.93 -7.72
CA PHE A 106 9.98 -1.30 -6.95
C PHE A 106 10.13 -2.65 -6.25
N GLY A 107 10.81 -3.62 -6.87
CA GLY A 107 11.17 -4.89 -6.24
C GLY A 107 12.03 -4.68 -5.00
N TYR A 108 13.04 -3.81 -5.08
CA TYR A 108 13.85 -3.42 -3.92
C TYR A 108 13.00 -2.76 -2.83
N VAL A 109 12.16 -1.77 -3.17
CA VAL A 109 11.29 -1.10 -2.18
C VAL A 109 10.31 -2.07 -1.53
N PHE A 110 9.68 -2.97 -2.29
CA PHE A 110 8.79 -4.00 -1.76
C PHE A 110 9.51 -4.99 -0.85
N ALA A 111 10.73 -5.39 -1.19
CA ALA A 111 11.55 -6.23 -0.32
C ALA A 111 11.83 -5.53 1.01
N ARG A 112 12.18 -4.22 0.98
CA ARG A 112 12.38 -3.41 2.20
C ARG A 112 11.08 -3.25 3.00
N MET A 113 9.94 -3.07 2.34
CA MET A 113 8.63 -2.99 2.99
C MET A 113 8.28 -4.29 3.71
N ARG A 114 8.48 -5.45 3.05
CA ARG A 114 8.25 -6.77 3.65
C ARG A 114 9.21 -7.06 4.79
N ALA A 115 10.50 -6.78 4.60
CA ALA A 115 11.52 -6.99 5.62
C ALA A 115 11.27 -6.15 6.89
N ALA A 116 10.51 -5.06 6.78
CA ALA A 116 10.17 -4.19 7.91
C ALA A 116 9.40 -4.91 9.02
N TYR A 117 8.64 -5.97 8.68
CA TYR A 117 7.77 -6.67 9.64
C TYR A 117 7.93 -8.19 9.64
N ALA A 118 8.68 -8.77 8.69
CA ALA A 118 8.77 -10.23 8.53
C ALA A 118 9.27 -10.96 9.78
N ASN A 119 10.20 -10.36 10.53
CA ASN A 119 10.83 -10.95 11.72
C ASN A 119 10.50 -10.15 12.99
N ALA A 120 9.31 -9.53 13.03
CA ALA A 120 8.91 -8.75 14.19
C ALA A 120 8.71 -9.66 15.41
N PRO A 121 9.27 -9.32 16.59
CA PRO A 121 8.97 -10.06 17.80
C PRO A 121 7.50 -9.89 18.19
N ALA A 122 6.97 -10.85 18.94
CA ALA A 122 5.63 -10.75 19.48
C ALA A 122 5.51 -9.56 20.47
N PRO A 123 4.37 -8.84 20.49
CA PRO A 123 4.12 -7.80 21.48
C PRO A 123 4.15 -8.35 22.91
N GLY A 124 4.89 -7.70 23.81
CA GLY A 124 4.93 -8.05 25.23
C GLY A 124 3.58 -7.93 25.93
N GLU A 125 3.44 -8.53 27.11
CA GLU A 125 2.17 -8.56 27.86
C GLU A 125 1.72 -7.19 28.37
N LYS A 126 2.67 -6.27 28.59
CA LYS A 126 2.42 -4.89 29.00
C LYS A 126 2.81 -3.90 27.91
N SER A 127 2.75 -4.30 26.64
CA SER A 127 3.04 -3.39 25.52
C SER A 127 1.94 -2.35 25.31
N VAL A 128 2.28 -1.24 24.65
CA VAL A 128 1.35 -0.26 24.13
C VAL A 128 1.19 -0.47 22.63
N LEU A 129 -0.05 -0.53 22.15
CA LEU A 129 -0.38 -0.67 20.73
C LEU A 129 -0.76 0.69 20.14
N ILE A 130 0.13 1.32 19.39
CA ILE A 130 -0.17 2.51 18.61
C ILE A 130 -0.87 2.06 17.32
N VAL A 131 -2.20 2.18 17.28
CA VAL A 131 -3.03 1.80 16.13
C VAL A 131 -3.17 3.01 15.21
N LEU A 132 -2.60 2.90 14.01
CA LEU A 132 -2.64 3.99 13.04
C LEU A 132 -3.98 4.04 12.30
N GLY A 133 -4.51 5.24 12.13
CA GLY A 133 -5.65 5.56 11.29
C GLY A 133 -5.44 5.31 9.79
N ALA A 134 -6.54 5.30 9.02
CA ALA A 134 -6.50 5.06 7.57
C ALA A 134 -7.64 5.74 6.80
N ALA A 135 -8.89 5.36 7.07
CA ALA A 135 -10.09 6.01 6.55
C ALA A 135 -11.36 5.53 7.28
N VAL A 136 -12.27 6.47 7.50
CA VAL A 136 -13.65 6.25 8.00
C VAL A 136 -14.65 6.59 6.89
N ARG A 137 -15.79 5.88 6.90
CA ARG A 137 -16.92 6.08 5.98
C ARG A 137 -18.21 5.79 6.72
N ASP A 138 -19.13 6.74 6.67
CA ASP A 138 -20.46 6.66 7.28
C ASP A 138 -20.35 6.31 8.79
N GLY A 139 -19.40 6.95 9.47
CA GLY A 139 -19.08 6.71 10.88
C GLY A 139 -18.43 5.36 11.19
N ARG A 140 -18.07 4.57 10.17
CA ARG A 140 -17.48 3.23 10.33
C ARG A 140 -16.07 3.11 9.74
N PRO A 141 -15.18 2.31 10.35
CA PRO A 141 -13.88 2.00 9.77
C PRO A 141 -14.00 1.37 8.37
N CYS A 142 -13.23 1.86 7.40
CA CYS A 142 -13.11 1.17 6.12
C CYS A 142 -12.46 -0.21 6.29
N GLN A 143 -12.53 -1.07 5.28
CA GLN A 143 -11.99 -2.45 5.36
C GLN A 143 -10.51 -2.49 5.79
N THR A 144 -9.69 -1.56 5.31
CA THR A 144 -8.26 -1.46 5.67
C THR A 144 -8.07 -1.13 7.15
N LEU A 145 -8.86 -0.19 7.69
CA LEU A 145 -8.83 0.20 9.09
C LEU A 145 -9.40 -0.91 9.98
N ALA A 146 -10.50 -1.53 9.57
CA ALA A 146 -11.10 -2.69 10.23
C ALA A 146 -10.08 -3.82 10.42
N ARG A 147 -9.27 -4.15 9.40
CA ARG A 147 -8.20 -5.17 9.55
C ARG A 147 -7.17 -4.81 10.63
N ARG A 148 -6.83 -3.54 10.80
CA ARG A 148 -5.93 -3.10 11.88
C ARG A 148 -6.58 -3.29 13.23
N LEU A 149 -7.86 -2.94 13.34
CA LEU A 149 -8.64 -3.04 14.56
C LEU A 149 -8.93 -4.48 14.96
N ASP A 150 -9.19 -5.38 14.02
CA ASP A 150 -9.33 -6.81 14.30
C ASP A 150 -8.04 -7.37 14.93
N VAL A 151 -6.87 -7.01 14.38
CA VAL A 151 -5.57 -7.39 14.97
C VAL A 151 -5.37 -6.76 16.34
N ALA A 152 -5.66 -5.47 16.49
CA ALA A 152 -5.57 -4.79 17.78
C ALA A 152 -6.49 -5.44 18.83
N ALA A 153 -7.74 -5.76 18.48
CA ALA A 153 -8.69 -6.44 19.37
C ALA A 153 -8.14 -7.80 19.83
N SER A 154 -7.58 -8.59 18.90
CA SER A 154 -6.98 -9.90 19.24
C SER A 154 -5.80 -9.79 20.22
N LEU A 155 -5.10 -8.65 20.22
CA LEU A 155 -4.00 -8.39 21.15
C LEU A 155 -4.46 -7.79 22.48
N LEU A 156 -5.60 -7.09 22.52
CA LEU A 156 -6.10 -6.43 23.73
C LEU A 156 -6.98 -7.36 24.58
N LEU A 157 -7.84 -8.15 23.94
CA LEU A 157 -8.76 -9.07 24.60
C LEU A 157 -7.98 -10.13 25.40
N GLY A 158 -8.36 -10.32 26.66
CA GLY A 158 -7.66 -11.24 27.58
C GLY A 158 -6.31 -10.74 28.11
N HIS A 159 -5.87 -9.53 27.72
CA HIS A 159 -4.58 -8.96 28.12
C HIS A 159 -4.76 -7.59 28.77
N PRO A 160 -5.25 -7.52 30.03
CA PRO A 160 -5.56 -6.26 30.72
C PRO A 160 -4.34 -5.35 30.88
N GLY A 161 -3.14 -5.92 30.82
CA GLY A 161 -1.88 -5.18 30.85
C GLY A 161 -1.60 -4.37 29.59
N ARG A 162 -2.24 -4.65 28.44
CA ARG A 162 -2.03 -3.92 27.18
C ARG A 162 -2.98 -2.73 27.05
N VAL A 163 -2.50 -1.66 26.44
CA VAL A 163 -3.27 -0.44 26.15
C VAL A 163 -3.07 -0.10 24.68
N ALA A 164 -4.10 0.40 24.01
CA ALA A 164 -4.01 0.90 22.65
C ALA A 164 -4.16 2.41 22.59
N VAL A 165 -3.28 3.07 21.84
CA VAL A 165 -3.43 4.46 21.43
C VAL A 165 -4.02 4.46 20.03
N LEU A 166 -5.21 5.02 19.89
CA LEU A 166 -5.97 5.07 18.65
C LEU A 166 -5.72 6.43 18.01
N SER A 167 -4.81 6.48 17.04
CA SER A 167 -4.29 7.74 16.48
C SER A 167 -4.79 8.00 15.06
N GLY A 168 -5.54 9.09 14.90
CA GLY A 168 -6.01 9.59 13.62
C GLY A 168 -7.16 10.59 13.77
N GLY A 169 -7.04 11.73 13.10
CA GLY A 169 -8.00 12.84 13.14
C GLY A 169 -9.09 12.77 12.08
N VAL A 170 -9.67 13.93 11.77
CA VAL A 170 -10.75 14.05 10.76
C VAL A 170 -10.19 13.86 9.36
N SER A 171 -10.91 13.12 8.52
CA SER A 171 -10.53 12.98 7.12
C SER A 171 -10.64 14.32 6.40
N ALA A 172 -9.52 14.83 5.87
CA ALA A 172 -9.52 16.05 5.05
C ALA A 172 -10.43 15.94 3.81
N THR A 173 -10.71 14.72 3.34
CA THR A 173 -11.57 14.47 2.17
C THR A 173 -13.04 14.29 2.51
N ARG A 174 -13.39 14.22 3.79
CA ARG A 174 -14.76 13.94 4.27
C ARG A 174 -15.03 14.73 5.56
N PRO A 175 -15.14 16.06 5.46
CA PRO A 175 -15.57 16.87 6.60
C PRO A 175 -16.97 16.42 7.06
N GLY A 176 -17.15 16.26 8.37
CA GLY A 176 -18.42 15.79 8.98
C GLY A 176 -18.43 14.32 9.41
N GLU A 177 -17.45 13.52 8.99
CA GLU A 177 -17.21 12.20 9.59
C GLU A 177 -16.60 12.37 11.00
N PRO A 178 -16.84 11.42 11.94
CA PRO A 178 -16.10 11.39 13.19
C PRO A 178 -14.60 11.20 12.91
N THR A 179 -13.77 11.56 13.88
CA THR A 179 -12.33 11.31 13.79
C THR A 179 -12.06 9.82 13.65
N GLU A 180 -10.95 9.46 13.01
CA GLU A 180 -10.57 8.05 12.90
C GLU A 180 -10.41 7.42 14.28
N ALA A 181 -9.85 8.14 15.26
CA ALA A 181 -9.73 7.72 16.66
C ALA A 181 -11.07 7.34 17.30
N GLU A 182 -12.10 8.16 17.15
CA GLU A 182 -13.44 7.90 17.71
C GLU A 182 -14.09 6.67 17.06
N ALA A 183 -13.99 6.55 15.73
CA ALA A 183 -14.52 5.40 15.00
C ALA A 183 -13.79 4.10 15.38
N MET A 184 -12.47 4.16 15.56
CA MET A 184 -11.66 3.05 16.07
C MET A 184 -12.09 2.63 17.48
N ALA A 185 -12.30 3.60 18.38
CA ALA A 185 -12.69 3.33 19.77
C ALA A 185 -14.07 2.68 19.86
N ARG A 186 -15.03 3.16 19.06
CA ARG A 186 -16.37 2.54 18.96
C ARG A 186 -16.26 1.10 18.50
N TYR A 187 -15.55 0.87 17.40
CA TYR A 187 -15.37 -0.46 16.82
C TYR A 187 -14.73 -1.49 17.77
N LEU A 188 -13.74 -1.07 18.58
CA LEU A 188 -13.08 -1.94 19.56
C LEU A 188 -13.99 -2.23 20.77
N ARG A 189 -14.74 -1.24 21.24
CA ARG A 189 -15.73 -1.44 22.31
C ARG A 189 -16.84 -2.39 21.88
N ASP A 190 -17.32 -2.27 20.64
CA ASP A 190 -18.32 -3.18 20.06
C ASP A 190 -17.80 -4.64 19.98
N ARG A 191 -16.48 -4.84 20.05
CA ARG A 191 -15.81 -6.16 20.11
C ARG A 191 -15.45 -6.60 21.54
N GLY A 192 -15.91 -5.86 22.55
CA GLY A 192 -15.70 -6.20 23.96
C GLY A 192 -14.37 -5.72 24.54
N VAL A 193 -13.61 -4.86 23.84
CA VAL A 193 -12.39 -4.25 24.43
C VAL A 193 -12.79 -3.19 25.46
N PRO A 194 -12.36 -3.32 26.74
CA PRO A 194 -12.60 -2.33 27.78
C PRO A 194 -12.13 -0.92 27.41
N ALA A 195 -12.94 0.09 27.72
CA ALA A 195 -12.58 1.49 27.49
C ALA A 195 -11.31 1.92 28.24
N THR A 196 -11.02 1.29 29.39
CA THR A 196 -9.79 1.52 30.17
C THR A 196 -8.51 1.13 29.44
N GLN A 197 -8.60 0.30 28.40
CA GLN A 197 -7.46 -0.05 27.54
C GLN A 197 -7.32 0.86 26.31
N LEU A 198 -8.21 1.85 26.12
CA LEU A 198 -8.26 2.65 24.90
C LEU A 198 -7.95 4.12 25.20
N LEU A 199 -6.84 4.61 24.66
CA LEU A 199 -6.47 6.02 24.66
C LEU A 199 -6.72 6.61 23.28
N LEU A 200 -7.46 7.71 23.19
CA LEU A 200 -7.79 8.34 21.91
C LEU A 200 -6.82 9.48 21.62
N GLU A 201 -6.33 9.53 20.38
CA GLU A 201 -5.54 10.63 19.83
C GLU A 201 -6.21 11.11 18.52
N PRO A 202 -7.06 12.14 18.57
CA PRO A 202 -7.92 12.53 17.44
C PRO A 202 -7.35 13.69 16.59
N ARG A 203 -6.09 14.09 16.75
CA ARG A 203 -5.52 15.29 16.10
C ARG A 203 -4.70 14.95 14.86
N ALA A 204 -4.09 13.77 14.80
CA ALA A 204 -3.10 13.50 13.77
C ALA A 204 -3.67 13.41 12.35
N ALA A 205 -3.05 14.12 11.40
CA ALA A 205 -3.42 14.14 9.99
C ALA A 205 -2.44 13.38 9.08
N ASN A 206 -1.29 12.96 9.61
CA ASN A 206 -0.27 12.23 8.85
C ASN A 206 0.54 11.29 9.74
N THR A 207 1.30 10.38 9.12
CA THR A 207 2.05 9.34 9.83
C THR A 207 3.09 9.88 10.83
N ARG A 208 3.69 11.05 10.56
CA ARG A 208 4.64 11.68 11.51
C ARG A 208 3.88 12.14 12.76
N GLN A 209 2.77 12.84 12.56
CA GLN A 209 1.89 13.31 13.64
C GLN A 209 1.30 12.15 14.43
N ASN A 210 0.90 11.06 13.76
CA ASN A 210 0.37 9.90 14.47
C ASN A 210 1.36 9.39 15.52
N VAL A 211 2.64 9.29 15.14
CA VAL A 211 3.69 8.86 16.08
C VAL A 211 3.91 9.91 17.17
N SER A 212 4.11 11.19 16.83
CA SER A 212 4.41 12.22 17.84
C SER A 212 3.28 12.41 18.84
N PHE A 213 2.03 12.50 18.36
CA PHE A 213 0.88 12.74 19.22
C PHE A 213 0.51 11.49 20.02
N SER A 214 0.79 10.29 19.50
CA SER A 214 0.66 9.07 20.31
C SER A 214 1.64 9.05 21.47
N LEU A 215 2.87 9.51 21.27
CA LEU A 215 3.87 9.58 22.33
C LEU A 215 3.52 10.62 23.39
N GLU A 216 2.97 11.77 22.97
CA GLU A 216 2.42 12.80 23.86
C GLU A 216 1.30 12.21 24.73
N ALA A 217 0.30 11.58 24.10
CA ALA A 217 -0.82 10.96 24.81
C ALA A 217 -0.33 9.89 25.82
N LEU A 218 0.68 9.10 25.46
CA LEU A 218 1.24 8.09 26.36
C LEU A 218 1.96 8.67 27.57
N ARG A 219 2.71 9.75 27.37
CA ARG A 219 3.37 10.44 28.47
C ARG A 219 2.34 11.01 29.43
N ASP A 220 1.30 11.66 28.90
CA ASP A 220 0.25 12.30 29.69
C ASP A 220 -0.58 11.26 30.47
N ALA A 221 -0.72 10.04 29.92
CA ALA A 221 -1.36 8.91 30.60
C ALA A 221 -0.44 8.15 31.58
N GLY A 222 0.80 8.57 31.78
CA GLY A 222 1.76 7.89 32.67
C GLY A 222 2.22 6.51 32.17
N LEU A 223 2.14 6.25 30.86
CA LEU A 223 2.47 4.97 30.22
C LEU A 223 3.84 4.97 29.52
N ALA A 224 4.66 5.99 29.80
CA ALA A 224 6.02 6.08 29.27
C ALA A 224 6.91 4.90 29.71
N GLY A 225 7.90 4.54 28.89
CA GLY A 225 8.84 3.45 29.17
C GLY A 225 8.34 2.04 28.84
N ARG A 226 7.07 1.87 28.49
CA ARG A 226 6.52 0.59 28.02
C ARG A 226 6.99 0.27 26.60
N GLN A 227 7.07 -1.01 26.25
CA GLN A 227 7.34 -1.43 24.87
C GLN A 227 6.27 -0.87 23.95
N LEU A 228 6.68 -0.13 22.92
CA LEU A 228 5.79 0.46 21.94
C LEU A 228 5.68 -0.43 20.71
N CYS A 229 4.47 -0.81 20.35
CA CYS A 229 4.15 -1.55 19.15
C CYS A 229 3.34 -0.66 18.21
N VAL A 230 3.52 -0.77 16.90
CA VAL A 230 2.74 -0.05 15.90
C VAL A 230 1.87 -1.03 15.11
N VAL A 231 0.55 -0.87 15.20
CA VAL A 231 -0.42 -1.68 14.46
C VAL A 231 -0.81 -0.91 13.20
N SER A 232 -0.49 -1.48 12.04
CA SER A 232 -0.82 -0.92 10.74
C SER A 232 -0.88 -2.02 9.69
N ASN A 233 -1.30 -1.69 8.48
CA ASN A 233 -1.26 -2.66 7.39
C ASN A 233 0.16 -2.94 6.92
N ASP A 234 0.39 -4.15 6.42
CA ASP A 234 1.68 -4.63 5.91
C ASP A 234 2.42 -3.64 4.99
N TYR A 235 1.73 -2.99 4.05
CA TYR A 235 2.34 -2.01 3.15
C TYR A 235 2.88 -0.77 3.90
N HIS A 236 2.20 -0.32 4.95
CA HIS A 236 2.44 0.98 5.59
C HIS A 236 3.48 0.93 6.72
N LEU A 237 3.83 -0.26 7.21
CA LEU A 237 4.70 -0.41 8.38
C LEU A 237 6.09 0.18 8.17
N TRP A 238 6.68 0.01 6.99
CA TRP A 238 8.03 0.52 6.74
C TRP A 238 8.12 2.04 6.88
N ARG A 239 7.13 2.78 6.37
CA ARG A 239 7.07 4.23 6.54
C ARG A 239 6.81 4.63 7.99
N ALA A 240 5.87 3.96 8.67
CA ALA A 240 5.59 4.21 10.08
C ALA A 240 6.85 4.03 10.97
N LEU A 241 7.59 2.94 10.78
CA LEU A 241 8.85 2.68 11.49
C LEU A 241 9.92 3.73 11.17
N ARG A 242 10.03 4.16 9.90
CA ARG A 242 10.99 5.20 9.50
C ARG A 242 10.63 6.56 10.12
N CYS A 243 9.34 6.90 10.18
CA CYS A 243 8.85 8.10 10.86
C CYS A 243 9.16 8.07 12.37
N ALA A 244 9.04 6.92 13.02
CA ALA A 244 9.38 6.76 14.42
C ALA A 244 10.88 6.86 14.69
N ARG A 245 11.71 6.20 13.89
CA ARG A 245 13.18 6.29 14.01
C ARG A 245 13.70 7.72 13.85
N ARG A 246 13.12 8.50 12.93
CA ARG A 246 13.44 9.93 12.77
C ARG A 246 13.08 10.79 13.99
N GLN A 247 12.20 10.29 14.86
CA GLN A 247 11.81 10.91 16.12
C GLN A 247 12.53 10.29 17.33
N GLY A 248 13.56 9.45 17.09
CA GLY A 248 14.31 8.79 18.17
C GLY A 248 13.57 7.63 18.83
N VAL A 249 12.49 7.13 18.23
CA VAL A 249 11.66 6.08 18.83
C VAL A 249 11.74 4.77 18.06
N THR A 250 11.93 3.68 18.81
CA THR A 250 11.87 2.31 18.29
C THR A 250 10.47 1.75 18.53
N LEU A 251 9.83 1.27 17.45
CA LEU A 251 8.52 0.62 17.50
C LEU A 251 8.63 -0.82 17.02
N VAL A 252 7.95 -1.74 17.70
CA VAL A 252 7.76 -3.12 17.25
C VAL A 252 6.59 -3.16 16.24
N PRO A 253 6.82 -3.56 14.99
CA PRO A 253 5.75 -3.57 13.99
C PRO A 253 4.79 -4.74 14.19
N VAL A 254 3.50 -4.46 14.11
CA VAL A 254 2.41 -5.44 14.15
C VAL A 254 1.61 -5.33 12.85
N ALA A 255 1.69 -6.37 12.02
CA ALA A 255 1.13 -6.36 10.68
C ALA A 255 -0.30 -6.85 10.61
N ALA A 256 -1.19 -5.96 10.15
CA ALA A 256 -2.51 -6.32 9.67
C ALA A 256 -2.46 -6.59 8.16
N ARG A 257 -2.97 -7.75 7.74
CA ARG A 257 -2.98 -8.10 6.31
C ARG A 257 -3.85 -7.13 5.53
N THR A 258 -3.31 -6.58 4.45
CA THR A 258 -4.07 -5.69 3.56
C THR A 258 -5.15 -6.48 2.81
N PRO A 259 -6.38 -5.93 2.64
CA PRO A 259 -7.39 -6.58 1.84
C PRO A 259 -6.88 -6.91 0.43
N ARG A 260 -7.05 -8.16 -0.02
CA ARG A 260 -6.48 -8.65 -1.29
C ARG A 260 -6.87 -7.77 -2.49
N ALA A 261 -8.10 -7.28 -2.50
CA ALA A 261 -8.63 -6.44 -3.58
C ALA A 261 -7.92 -5.08 -3.71
N SER A 262 -7.35 -4.53 -2.64
CA SER A 262 -6.66 -3.24 -2.65
C SER A 262 -5.14 -3.35 -2.48
N ALA A 263 -4.62 -4.55 -2.16
CA ALA A 263 -3.21 -4.75 -1.86
C ALA A 263 -2.25 -4.27 -2.97
N PRO A 264 -2.41 -4.63 -4.26
CA PRO A 264 -1.45 -4.22 -5.29
C PRO A 264 -1.30 -2.70 -5.37
N GLN A 265 -2.43 -2.00 -5.41
CA GLN A 265 -2.43 -0.55 -5.51
C GLN A 265 -1.89 0.14 -4.25
N GLN A 266 -2.25 -0.37 -3.06
CA GLN A 266 -1.79 0.22 -1.80
C GLN A 266 -0.28 0.07 -1.64
N TRP A 267 0.28 -1.09 -2.02
CA TRP A 267 1.72 -1.35 -2.01
C TRP A 267 2.46 -0.43 -2.99
N CYS A 268 2.03 -0.36 -4.24
CA CYS A 268 2.63 0.52 -5.24
C CYS A 268 2.51 2.01 -4.88
N ARG A 269 1.34 2.46 -4.40
CA ARG A 269 1.13 3.85 -3.95
C ARG A 269 2.05 4.20 -2.78
N GLU A 270 2.19 3.29 -1.83
CA GLU A 270 3.07 3.49 -0.68
C GLU A 270 4.54 3.54 -1.11
N ALA A 271 4.98 2.65 -2.00
CA ALA A 271 6.32 2.69 -2.57
C ALA A 271 6.61 4.02 -3.30
N LEU A 272 5.64 4.58 -4.02
CA LEU A 272 5.77 5.91 -4.63
C LEU A 272 5.89 7.02 -3.59
N THR A 273 5.13 6.94 -2.50
CA THR A 273 5.21 7.90 -1.37
C THR A 273 6.61 7.87 -0.74
N ILE A 274 7.13 6.66 -0.53
CA ILE A 274 8.46 6.38 0.00
C ILE A 274 9.56 6.97 -0.89
N LEU A 275 9.48 6.73 -2.21
CA LEU A 275 10.44 7.23 -3.19
C LEU A 275 10.39 8.75 -3.31
N ALA A 276 9.23 9.36 -3.13
CA ALA A 276 9.05 10.81 -3.06
C ALA A 276 9.55 11.44 -1.74
N GLY A 277 10.08 10.65 -0.81
CA GLY A 277 10.61 11.12 0.47
C GLY A 277 9.55 11.51 1.51
N ARG A 278 8.28 11.15 1.27
CA ARG A 278 7.13 11.47 2.13
C ARG A 278 6.82 10.36 3.14
#